data_AF-V4PEJ2-F1
#
_entry.id   AF-V4PEJ2-F1
#
_cell.length_a   1.000
_cell.length_b   1.000
_cell.length_c   1.000
_cell.angle_alpha   90.00
_cell.angle_beta   90.00
_cell.angle_gamma   90.00
#
_symmetry.space_group_name_H-M   'P 1'
#
loop_
_entity.id
_entity.type
_entity.pdbx_description
1 polymer ?
#
loop_
_entity_poly.entity_id
_entity_poly.type
_entity_poly.pdbx_seq_one_letter_code
_entity_poly.pdbx_strand_id
1 'polypeptide(L)'
;MIGLLATLTVAMPAFAQDAPADAEEDFDPIVVKLTGPANLRDLADKAGYDGNSAAEYLFEVPEGVVILGAPGGRSGNVNGGAAIVSGKWPDGAEVWVVVSGHVYGGGGRGGNGGDLPGSTDGGRGGDAVVAQAPITVVVMEGGSIKAGGGGGAGAEGGPSLGGSGGGG
;
A
#
# COMPACT_ATOMS: atom_id res chain seq x y z
N MET A 1 -14.48 -27.38 -77.57
CA MET A 1 -14.48 -25.97 -77.13
C MET A 1 -14.21 -25.99 -75.63
N ILE A 2 -12.95 -25.83 -75.23
CA ILE A 2 -12.49 -25.93 -73.82
C ILE A 2 -12.19 -24.51 -73.37
N GLY A 3 -12.94 -24.03 -72.38
CA GLY A 3 -12.81 -22.68 -71.82
C GLY A 3 -11.66 -22.61 -70.82
N LEU A 4 -10.73 -21.68 -71.06
CA LEU A 4 -9.62 -21.36 -70.17
C LEU A 4 -10.08 -20.26 -69.20
N LEU A 5 -10.28 -20.60 -67.93
CA LEU A 5 -10.46 -19.63 -66.85
C LEU A 5 -9.09 -19.05 -66.48
N ALA A 6 -8.88 -17.75 -66.70
CA ALA A 6 -7.70 -17.03 -66.23
C ALA A 6 -8.01 -16.43 -64.85
N THR A 7 -7.30 -16.87 -63.82
CA THR A 7 -7.37 -16.31 -62.46
C THR A 7 -6.47 -15.07 -62.37
N LEU A 8 -7.07 -13.89 -62.27
CA LEU A 8 -6.36 -12.62 -62.07
C LEU A 8 -5.96 -12.49 -60.59
N THR A 9 -4.67 -12.46 -60.30
CA THR A 9 -4.15 -12.24 -58.94
C THR A 9 -3.79 -10.77 -58.80
N VAL A 10 -4.51 -10.03 -57.94
CA VAL A 10 -4.19 -8.64 -57.61
C VAL A 10 -3.26 -8.64 -56.40
N ALA A 11 -2.00 -8.27 -56.60
CA ALA A 11 -1.06 -8.04 -55.51
C ALA A 11 -1.41 -6.70 -54.83
N MET A 12 -1.80 -6.73 -53.55
CA MET A 12 -1.93 -5.53 -52.75
C MET A 12 -0.53 -5.10 -52.25
N PRO A 13 -0.17 -3.80 -52.33
CA PRO A 13 1.08 -3.34 -51.75
C PRO A 13 0.98 -3.43 -50.22
N ALA A 14 1.89 -4.19 -49.61
CA ALA A 14 2.08 -4.19 -48.18
C ALA A 14 2.67 -2.84 -47.77
N PHE A 15 1.87 -2.00 -47.12
CA PHE A 15 2.39 -0.88 -46.36
C PHE A 15 3.06 -1.46 -45.10
N ALA A 16 4.39 -1.57 -45.13
CA ALA A 16 5.17 -1.75 -43.93
C ALA A 16 4.98 -0.48 -43.08
N GLN A 17 4.10 -0.56 -42.09
CA GLN A 17 4.04 0.44 -41.04
C GLN A 17 5.26 0.18 -40.17
N ASP A 18 6.31 0.99 -40.33
CA ASP A 18 7.39 1.09 -39.34
C ASP A 18 6.71 1.25 -37.98
N ALA A 19 6.81 0.22 -37.15
CA ALA A 19 6.46 0.36 -35.75
C ALA A 19 7.34 1.50 -35.21
N PRO A 20 6.78 2.52 -34.55
CA PRO A 20 7.62 3.53 -33.90
C PRO A 20 8.58 2.76 -33.00
N ALA A 21 9.88 3.01 -33.18
CA ALA A 21 10.91 2.43 -32.33
C ALA A 21 10.47 2.66 -30.88
N ASP A 22 10.25 1.56 -30.16
CA ASP A 22 9.97 1.57 -28.73
C ASP A 22 11.08 2.39 -28.07
N ALA A 23 10.77 3.65 -27.74
CA ALA A 23 11.55 4.40 -26.79
C ALA A 23 11.23 3.74 -25.45
N GLU A 24 11.97 2.68 -25.13
CA GLU A 24 12.07 2.24 -23.75
C GLU A 24 12.71 3.42 -23.01
N GLU A 25 11.86 4.28 -22.46
CA GLU A 25 12.27 5.20 -21.41
C GLU A 25 12.96 4.33 -20.36
N ASP A 26 14.26 4.58 -20.15
CA ASP A 26 15.11 3.81 -19.24
C ASP A 26 14.63 4.10 -17.81
N PHE A 27 13.63 3.35 -17.37
CA PHE A 27 13.07 3.41 -16.02
C PHE A 27 14.11 2.86 -15.05
N ASP A 28 14.94 3.74 -14.51
CA ASP A 28 15.96 3.45 -13.50
C ASP A 28 15.56 4.07 -12.14
N PRO A 29 14.53 3.52 -11.46
CA PRO A 29 14.04 4.10 -10.22
C PRO A 29 15.02 3.89 -9.08
N ILE A 30 15.03 4.84 -8.14
CA ILE A 30 15.79 4.67 -6.90
C ILE A 30 15.06 3.65 -6.01
N VAL A 31 15.67 2.46 -5.86
CA VAL A 31 15.10 1.37 -5.06
C VAL A 31 15.45 1.52 -3.58
N VAL A 32 14.42 1.59 -2.73
CA VAL A 32 14.55 1.68 -1.27
C VAL A 32 13.84 0.51 -0.62
N LYS A 33 14.57 -0.30 0.14
CA LYS A 33 14.00 -1.45 0.86
C LYS A 33 13.41 -1.02 2.20
N LEU A 34 12.14 -1.34 2.39
CA LEU A 34 11.40 -1.11 3.62
C LEU A 34 11.58 -2.29 4.58
N THR A 35 12.08 -2.02 5.77
CA THR A 35 12.29 -3.03 6.83
C THR A 35 11.40 -2.80 8.06
N GLY A 36 10.56 -1.76 8.05
CA GLY A 36 9.72 -1.39 9.16
C GLY A 36 8.80 -0.21 8.82
N PRO A 37 7.98 0.25 9.78
CA PRO A 37 7.03 1.32 9.56
C PRO A 37 7.74 2.62 9.19
N ALA A 38 7.27 3.30 8.15
CA ALA A 38 7.99 4.43 7.59
C ALA A 38 7.09 5.43 6.86
N ASN A 39 7.62 6.65 6.78
CA ASN A 39 7.18 7.65 5.82
C ASN A 39 8.10 7.57 4.59
N LEU A 40 7.53 7.31 3.41
CA LEU A 40 8.28 7.14 2.16
C LEU A 40 9.02 8.41 1.78
N ARG A 41 8.42 9.58 2.03
CA ARG A 41 9.05 10.87 1.77
C ARG A 41 10.30 11.08 2.62
N ASP A 42 10.21 10.77 3.92
CA ASP A 42 11.34 10.89 4.84
C ASP A 42 12.49 9.93 4.46
N LEU A 43 12.15 8.76 3.92
CA LEU A 43 13.15 7.82 3.39
C LEU A 43 13.81 8.33 2.11
N ALA A 44 13.04 8.92 1.20
CA ALA A 44 13.57 9.55 0.00
C ALA A 44 14.47 10.76 0.32
N ASP A 45 14.07 11.61 1.27
CA ASP A 45 14.89 12.74 1.73
C ASP A 45 16.22 12.26 2.32
N LYS A 46 16.20 11.18 3.10
CA LYS A 46 17.42 10.52 3.60
C LYS A 46 18.26 9.90 2.49
N ALA A 47 17.63 9.43 1.42
CA ALA A 47 18.30 8.94 0.23
C ALA A 47 18.86 10.07 -0.67
N GLY A 48 18.60 11.33 -0.34
CA GLY A 48 19.16 12.50 -1.01
C GLY A 48 18.19 13.25 -1.92
N TYR A 49 16.88 12.94 -1.87
CA TYR A 49 15.89 13.73 -2.60
C TYR A 49 15.80 15.16 -2.07
N ASP A 50 15.79 16.14 -2.98
CA ASP A 50 15.84 17.55 -2.65
C ASP A 50 14.49 18.27 -2.74
N GLY A 51 13.44 17.59 -3.19
CA GLY A 51 12.10 18.16 -3.33
C GLY A 51 11.77 18.74 -4.71
N ASN A 52 12.73 18.80 -5.64
CA ASN A 52 12.59 19.62 -6.86
C ASN A 52 12.51 18.84 -8.18
N SER A 53 12.90 17.56 -8.21
CA SER A 53 12.80 16.73 -9.42
C SER A 53 11.54 15.86 -9.45
N ALA A 54 11.03 15.60 -10.66
CA ALA A 54 10.15 14.46 -10.91
C ALA A 54 10.93 13.21 -10.49
N ALA A 55 10.44 12.54 -9.46
CA ALA A 55 11.19 11.50 -8.77
C ALA A 55 10.54 10.16 -9.04
N GLU A 56 11.33 9.21 -9.52
CA GLU A 56 10.94 7.81 -9.69
C GLU A 56 11.52 7.02 -8.51
N TYR A 57 10.68 6.75 -7.52
CA TYR A 57 11.06 5.96 -6.36
C TYR A 57 10.32 4.64 -6.35
N LEU A 58 11.07 3.56 -6.12
CA LEU A 58 10.53 2.22 -5.91
C LEU A 58 10.82 1.79 -4.47
N PHE A 59 9.77 1.73 -3.67
CA PHE A 59 9.83 1.23 -2.31
C PHE A 59 9.45 -0.24 -2.27
N GLU A 60 10.40 -1.10 -1.96
CA GLU A 60 10.19 -2.54 -1.92
C GLU A 60 9.98 -3.01 -0.47
N VAL A 61 8.92 -3.76 -0.22
CA VAL A 61 8.77 -4.60 0.99
C VAL A 61 9.21 -6.02 0.61
N PRO A 62 10.42 -6.45 0.98
CA PRO A 62 10.95 -7.74 0.55
C PRO A 62 10.13 -8.92 1.09
N GLU A 63 10.25 -10.07 0.44
CA GLU A 63 9.71 -11.32 0.96
C GLU A 63 10.23 -11.63 2.37
N GLY A 64 9.38 -12.18 3.23
CA GLY A 64 9.71 -12.49 4.63
C GLY A 64 9.75 -11.28 5.56
N VAL A 65 9.63 -10.06 5.05
CA VAL A 65 9.54 -8.85 5.87
C VAL A 65 8.09 -8.60 6.30
N VAL A 66 7.92 -8.28 7.58
CA VAL A 66 6.64 -7.86 8.17
C VAL A 66 6.76 -6.42 8.65
N ILE A 67 5.97 -5.53 8.06
CA ILE A 67 5.82 -4.14 8.49
C ILE A 67 4.52 -4.02 9.27
N LEU A 68 4.60 -3.62 10.54
CA LEU A 68 3.45 -3.49 11.43
C LEU A 68 3.33 -2.07 11.95
N GLY A 69 2.21 -1.41 11.65
CA GLY A 69 1.89 -0.08 12.16
C GLY A 69 1.86 -0.05 13.70
N ALA A 70 2.06 1.14 14.26
CA ALA A 70 2.14 1.30 15.71
C ALA A 70 0.87 0.80 16.42
N PRO A 71 0.94 -0.02 17.46
CA PRO A 71 -0.25 -0.42 18.21
C PRO A 71 -0.86 0.78 18.96
N GLY A 72 -2.15 0.70 19.29
CA GLY A 72 -2.79 1.63 20.20
C GLY A 72 -2.03 1.72 21.52
N GLY A 73 -1.66 2.94 21.92
CA GLY A 73 -0.86 3.22 23.11
C GLY A 73 -1.53 2.84 24.43
N ARG A 74 -0.75 2.69 25.51
CA ARG A 74 -1.16 2.09 26.80
C ARG A 74 -2.12 2.91 27.68
N SER A 75 -2.45 4.16 27.31
CA SER A 75 -3.31 5.04 28.12
C SER A 75 -4.33 5.75 27.23
N GLY A 76 -5.61 5.72 27.62
CA GLY A 76 -6.73 6.24 26.82
C GLY A 76 -7.16 5.38 25.63
N ASN A 77 -8.15 5.85 24.88
CA ASN A 77 -8.67 5.19 23.67
C ASN A 77 -7.78 5.53 22.47
N VAL A 78 -6.61 4.88 22.40
CA VAL A 78 -5.60 5.19 21.38
C VAL A 78 -5.77 4.28 20.18
N ASN A 79 -5.88 4.91 19.00
CA ASN A 79 -5.96 4.21 17.73
C ASN A 79 -4.61 3.58 17.34
N GLY A 80 -4.68 2.52 16.55
CA GLY A 80 -3.52 2.01 15.83
C GLY A 80 -3.00 3.03 14.82
N GLY A 81 -1.69 3.03 14.61
CA GLY A 81 -0.99 3.85 13.64
C GLY A 81 -0.83 3.17 12.29
N ALA A 82 -0.51 3.98 11.28
CA ALA A 82 -0.23 3.50 9.95
C ALA A 82 1.08 2.69 9.88
N ALA A 83 1.15 1.72 8.99
CA ALA A 83 2.40 1.01 8.68
C ALA A 83 3.26 1.83 7.71
N ILE A 84 2.69 2.23 6.57
CA ILE A 84 3.35 3.03 5.54
C ILE A 84 2.58 4.32 5.35
N VAL A 85 3.30 5.45 5.30
CA VAL A 85 2.74 6.76 4.94
C VAL A 85 3.49 7.26 3.72
N SER A 86 2.80 7.65 2.66
CA SER A 86 3.49 8.16 1.45
C SER A 86 4.28 9.43 1.74
N GLY A 87 3.77 10.28 2.64
CA GLY A 87 4.19 11.66 2.76
C GLY A 87 3.70 12.51 1.59
N LYS A 88 4.11 13.78 1.56
CA LYS A 88 3.74 14.75 0.52
C LYS A 88 4.81 14.81 -0.56
N TRP A 89 4.40 14.63 -1.81
CA TRP A 89 5.27 14.68 -2.98
C TRP A 89 4.88 15.87 -3.87
N PRO A 90 5.82 16.43 -4.65
CA PRO A 90 5.48 17.42 -5.66
C PRO A 90 4.63 16.80 -6.77
N ASP A 91 3.89 17.65 -7.49
CA ASP A 91 3.08 17.21 -8.62
C ASP A 91 3.96 16.56 -9.70
N GLY A 92 3.52 15.40 -10.21
CA GLY A 92 4.26 14.63 -11.21
C GLY A 92 5.33 13.68 -10.66
N ALA A 93 5.47 13.55 -9.34
CA ALA A 93 6.31 12.49 -8.76
C ALA A 93 5.67 11.11 -8.95
N GLU A 94 6.48 10.12 -9.32
CA GLU A 94 6.06 8.74 -9.49
C GLU A 94 6.60 7.86 -8.36
N VAL A 95 5.70 7.51 -7.45
CA VAL A 95 6.04 6.73 -6.25
C VAL A 95 5.41 5.36 -6.35
N TRP A 96 6.26 4.34 -6.42
CA TRP A 96 5.89 2.95 -6.52
C TRP A 96 6.17 2.23 -5.20
N VAL A 97 5.22 1.41 -4.74
CA VAL A 97 5.39 0.53 -3.58
C VAL A 97 5.17 -0.90 -4.03
N VAL A 98 6.23 -1.70 -4.05
CA VAL A 98 6.19 -3.12 -4.41
C VAL A 98 6.18 -3.94 -3.13
N VAL A 99 5.14 -4.75 -2.94
CA VAL A 99 4.93 -5.53 -1.72
C VAL A 99 5.03 -7.01 -2.02
N SER A 100 6.17 -7.60 -1.67
CA SER A 100 6.40 -9.06 -1.66
C SER A 100 6.30 -9.66 -0.25
N GLY A 101 6.47 -8.83 0.79
CA GLY A 101 6.25 -9.19 2.18
C GLY A 101 4.85 -8.86 2.69
N HIS A 102 4.72 -8.59 3.99
CA HIS A 102 3.42 -8.29 4.62
C HIS A 102 3.40 -6.93 5.29
N VAL A 103 2.35 -6.17 5.03
CA VAL A 103 2.11 -4.84 5.60
C VAL A 103 0.80 -4.85 6.38
N TYR A 104 0.86 -4.51 7.66
CA TYR A 104 -0.27 -4.50 8.57
C TYR A 104 -0.42 -3.14 9.23
N GLY A 105 -1.64 -2.61 9.24
CA GLY A 105 -1.96 -1.49 10.12
C GLY A 105 -1.86 -1.89 11.59
N GLY A 106 -1.59 -0.92 12.47
CA GLY A 106 -1.49 -1.17 13.90
C GLY A 106 -2.85 -1.54 14.51
N GLY A 107 -2.86 -2.45 15.48
CA GLY A 107 -4.09 -2.80 16.20
C GLY A 107 -4.59 -1.68 17.12
N GLY A 108 -5.89 -1.47 17.19
CA GLY A 108 -6.53 -0.57 18.13
C GLY A 108 -6.51 -1.12 19.55
N ARG A 109 -6.39 -0.24 20.55
CA ARG A 109 -6.37 -0.64 21.96
C ARG A 109 -7.78 -1.01 22.45
N GLY A 110 -7.92 -2.10 23.20
CA GLY A 110 -9.17 -2.40 23.91
C GLY A 110 -9.54 -1.35 24.96
N GLY A 111 -10.84 -1.09 25.14
CA GLY A 111 -11.37 -0.18 26.16
C GLY A 111 -11.03 -0.64 27.58
N ASN A 112 -10.90 0.32 28.49
CA ASN A 112 -10.65 0.03 29.90
C ASN A 112 -11.93 -0.50 30.59
N GLY A 113 -11.80 -1.48 31.50
CA GLY A 113 -12.83 -1.71 32.51
C GLY A 113 -12.92 -0.52 33.47
N GLY A 114 -14.09 -0.30 34.08
CA GLY A 114 -14.32 0.75 35.06
C GLY A 114 -15.22 0.30 36.21
N ASP A 115 -15.38 1.20 37.21
CA ASP A 115 -16.27 1.05 38.38
C ASP A 115 -17.55 1.93 38.26
N LEU A 116 -17.77 2.52 37.08
CA LEU A 116 -18.97 3.28 36.76
C LEU A 116 -19.78 2.56 35.67
N PRO A 117 -21.13 2.56 35.76
CA PRO A 117 -21.99 1.91 34.77
C PRO A 117 -21.86 2.60 33.41
N GLY A 118 -20.97 2.09 32.56
CA GLY A 118 -20.75 2.57 31.21
C GLY A 118 -19.70 1.73 30.48
N SER A 119 -19.95 1.42 29.21
CA SER A 119 -18.95 0.83 28.33
C SER A 119 -17.91 1.87 27.94
N THR A 120 -16.64 1.48 27.86
CA THR A 120 -15.62 2.30 27.21
C THR A 120 -15.33 1.77 25.82
N ASP A 121 -15.29 2.67 24.84
CA ASP A 121 -14.95 2.29 23.47
C ASP A 121 -13.49 1.87 23.36
N GLY A 122 -13.22 0.85 22.55
CA GLY A 122 -11.87 0.55 22.09
C GLY A 122 -11.38 1.58 21.05
N GLY A 123 -10.06 1.69 20.92
CA GLY A 123 -9.40 2.42 19.85
C GLY A 123 -9.60 1.73 18.50
N ARG A 124 -9.56 2.51 17.43
CA ARG A 124 -9.66 2.01 16.05
C ARG A 124 -8.37 1.34 15.61
N GLY A 125 -8.45 0.38 14.69
CA GLY A 125 -7.27 -0.10 13.98
C GLY A 125 -6.67 0.98 13.07
N GLY A 126 -5.38 0.86 12.78
CA GLY A 126 -4.65 1.73 11.87
C GLY A 126 -4.67 1.20 10.44
N ASP A 127 -4.38 2.08 9.50
CA ASP A 127 -4.27 1.71 8.08
C ASP A 127 -2.93 1.01 7.79
N ALA A 128 -2.92 0.10 6.81
CA ALA A 128 -1.66 -0.46 6.34
C ALA A 128 -0.84 0.57 5.55
N VAL A 129 -1.52 1.34 4.70
CA VAL A 129 -0.94 2.33 3.81
C VAL A 129 -1.81 3.59 3.83
N VAL A 130 -1.20 4.74 4.07
CA VAL A 130 -1.84 6.06 3.98
C VAL A 130 -1.25 6.84 2.82
N ALA A 131 -2.06 7.06 1.78
CA ALA A 131 -1.70 7.86 0.62
C ALA A 131 -2.06 9.34 0.85
N GLN A 132 -1.05 10.17 1.07
CA GLN A 132 -1.15 11.63 1.13
C GLN A 132 -0.79 12.31 -0.20
N ALA A 133 -0.27 11.53 -1.14
CA ALA A 133 -0.03 11.86 -2.54
C ALA A 133 -0.44 10.64 -3.40
N PRO A 134 -0.66 10.81 -4.71
CA PRO A 134 -0.85 9.68 -5.62
C PRO A 134 0.36 8.74 -5.54
N ILE A 135 0.10 7.46 -5.27
CA ILE A 135 1.10 6.39 -5.25
C ILE A 135 0.53 5.18 -5.97
N THR A 136 1.42 4.39 -6.58
CA THR A 136 1.06 3.09 -7.15
C THR A 136 1.52 1.99 -6.21
N VAL A 137 0.61 1.09 -5.85
CA VAL A 137 0.91 -0.06 -4.99
C VAL A 137 0.74 -1.34 -5.80
N VAL A 138 1.81 -2.13 -5.87
CA VAL A 138 1.84 -3.43 -6.54
C VAL A 138 2.05 -4.49 -5.47
N VAL A 139 1.10 -5.42 -5.36
CA VAL A 139 1.21 -6.56 -4.44
C VAL A 139 1.63 -7.78 -5.25
N MET A 140 2.83 -8.28 -4.96
CA MET A 140 3.41 -9.45 -5.61
C MET A 140 2.83 -10.74 -5.02
N GLU A 141 3.07 -11.87 -5.68
CA GLU A 141 2.70 -13.18 -5.15
C GLU A 141 3.33 -13.40 -3.76
N GLY A 142 2.54 -13.89 -2.80
CA GLY A 142 2.95 -14.02 -1.40
C GLY A 142 2.84 -12.74 -0.58
N GLY A 143 2.76 -11.57 -1.23
CA GLY A 143 2.60 -10.28 -0.57
C GLY A 143 1.21 -10.08 0.02
N SER A 144 1.10 -9.25 1.07
CA SER A 144 -0.24 -8.85 1.56
C SER A 144 -0.27 -7.51 2.26
N ILE A 145 -1.39 -6.79 2.11
CA ILE A 145 -1.67 -5.53 2.79
C ILE A 145 -2.99 -5.69 3.56
N LYS A 146 -2.97 -5.45 4.87
CA LYS A 146 -4.17 -5.59 5.73
C LYS A 146 -4.25 -4.46 6.75
N ALA A 147 -5.44 -3.88 6.92
CA ALA A 147 -5.67 -2.93 8.00
C ALA A 147 -5.48 -3.58 9.37
N GLY A 148 -5.24 -2.76 10.39
CA GLY A 148 -5.23 -3.21 11.77
C GLY A 148 -6.64 -3.46 12.29
N GLY A 149 -6.77 -4.42 13.21
CA GLY A 149 -8.04 -4.68 13.89
C GLY A 149 -8.41 -3.61 14.91
N GLY A 150 -9.71 -3.41 15.12
CA GLY A 150 -10.21 -2.54 16.17
C GLY A 150 -9.97 -3.13 17.57
N GLY A 151 -9.89 -2.25 18.57
CA GLY A 151 -9.91 -2.65 19.97
C GLY A 151 -11.31 -2.99 20.43
N GLY A 152 -11.43 -4.04 21.25
CA GLY A 152 -12.69 -4.41 21.89
C GLY A 152 -13.19 -3.37 22.91
N ALA A 153 -14.49 -3.31 23.17
CA ALA A 153 -15.01 -2.41 24.20
C ALA A 153 -14.70 -2.96 25.61
N GLY A 154 -14.45 -2.05 26.56
CA GLY A 154 -14.32 -2.38 27.98
C GLY A 154 -15.67 -2.32 28.69
N ALA A 155 -15.95 -3.27 29.58
CA ALA A 155 -17.14 -3.30 30.43
C ALA A 155 -16.77 -3.73 31.86
N GLU A 156 -17.64 -3.45 32.83
CA GLU A 156 -17.47 -3.92 34.20
C GLU A 156 -17.68 -5.42 34.31
N GLY A 157 -16.91 -6.08 35.18
CA GLY A 157 -17.03 -7.50 35.49
C GLY A 157 -18.25 -7.84 36.35
N GLY A 158 -19.46 -7.61 35.85
CA GLY A 158 -20.63 -8.35 36.31
C GLY A 158 -20.60 -9.78 35.72
N PRO A 159 -21.16 -10.81 36.37
CA PRO A 159 -21.09 -12.22 35.94
C PRO A 159 -21.71 -12.51 34.56
N SER A 160 -22.19 -11.50 33.83
CA SER A 160 -22.73 -11.62 32.46
C SER A 160 -22.33 -10.47 31.51
N LEU A 161 -21.42 -9.56 31.90
CA LEU A 161 -21.04 -8.39 31.09
C LEU A 161 -19.56 -8.48 30.69
N GLY A 162 -19.24 -9.38 29.75
CA GLY A 162 -17.91 -9.46 29.17
C GLY A 162 -17.69 -8.38 28.10
N GLY A 163 -16.50 -7.77 28.05
CA GLY A 163 -16.11 -6.88 26.96
C GLY A 163 -16.16 -7.62 25.61
N SER A 164 -16.63 -6.94 24.56
CA SER A 164 -16.67 -7.51 23.21
C SER A 164 -15.27 -7.54 22.62
N GLY A 165 -14.87 -8.66 22.01
CA GLY A 165 -13.60 -8.74 21.27
C GLY A 165 -13.63 -7.82 20.05
N GLY A 166 -12.54 -7.10 19.80
CA GLY A 166 -12.38 -6.26 18.61
C GLY A 166 -12.02 -7.10 17.39
N GLY A 167 -12.77 -6.92 16.30
CA GLY A 167 -12.52 -7.60 15.02
C GLY A 167 -11.57 -6.80 14.12
N GLY A 168 -10.73 -7.53 13.38
CA GLY A 168 -9.84 -7.03 12.33
C GLY A 168 -9.75 -8.01 11.19
#